data_AF-A0A838RIS2-F1
#
_entry.id   AF-A0A838RIS2-F1
#
_cell.length_a   1.000
_cell.length_b   1.000
_cell.length_c   1.000
_cell.angle_alpha   90.00
_cell.angle_beta   90.00
_cell.angle_gamma   90.00
#
_symmetry.space_group_name_H-M   'P 1'
#
loop_
_entity.id
_entity.type
_entity.pdbx_description
1 polymer ?
#
loop_
_entity_poly.entity_id
_entity_poly.type
_entity_poly.pdbx_seq_one_letter_code
_entity_poly.pdbx_strand_id
1 'polypeptide(L)'
;MAARHTIPLLLALLLMVAFQPLPVGAVPPLPPEAATLSEDEQWLLWQSRASHPPVKPAGEWISQELPHFRFFFLPGSAAERDWPLIAQEAEQSLQRVLKRLNMSYEEQLDVYLVERVFWQGGAAYGGGEVLI
;
A
#
# COMPACT_ATOMS: atom_id res chain seq x y z
N MET A 1 0.55 -28.22 -27.80
CA MET A 1 0.22 -26.82 -28.14
C MET A 1 -1.00 -26.40 -27.33
N ALA A 2 -1.00 -25.14 -26.86
CA ALA A 2 -2.04 -24.45 -26.08
C ALA A 2 -2.06 -24.69 -24.55
N ALA A 3 -1.25 -23.93 -23.83
CA ALA A 3 -1.54 -23.47 -22.46
C ALA A 3 -0.78 -22.15 -22.24
N ARG A 4 -1.31 -21.06 -22.80
CA ARG A 4 -0.80 -19.70 -22.57
C ARG A 4 -2.00 -18.82 -22.18
N HIS A 5 -1.79 -18.00 -21.16
CA HIS A 5 -2.61 -16.83 -20.77
C HIS A 5 -3.73 -17.01 -19.72
N THR A 6 -3.41 -17.53 -18.53
CA THR A 6 -4.33 -17.43 -17.37
C THR A 6 -3.64 -17.10 -16.04
N ILE A 7 -2.44 -16.52 -16.06
CA ILE A 7 -1.70 -16.14 -14.85
C ILE A 7 -1.92 -14.67 -14.42
N PRO A 8 -2.11 -13.65 -15.30
CA PRO A 8 -2.12 -12.25 -14.84
C PRO A 8 -3.39 -11.89 -14.06
N LEU A 9 -4.50 -12.61 -14.26
CA LEU A 9 -5.78 -12.28 -13.61
C LEU A 9 -5.87 -12.77 -12.16
N LEU A 10 -5.21 -13.89 -11.83
CA LEU A 10 -5.22 -14.46 -10.48
C LEU A 10 -4.28 -13.70 -9.53
N LEU A 11 -3.17 -13.17 -10.04
CA LEU A 11 -2.25 -12.31 -9.26
C LEU A 11 -2.89 -10.93 -8.98
N ALA A 12 -3.60 -10.36 -9.96
CA ALA A 12 -4.38 -9.14 -9.79
C ALA A 12 -5.51 -9.30 -8.75
N LEU A 13 -6.17 -10.47 -8.72
CA LEU A 13 -7.21 -10.76 -7.74
C LEU A 13 -6.65 -10.96 -6.33
N LEU A 14 -5.44 -11.54 -6.19
CA LEU A 14 -4.81 -11.75 -4.88
C LEU A 14 -4.33 -10.43 -4.25
N LEU A 15 -3.83 -9.50 -5.06
CA LEU A 15 -3.50 -8.13 -4.63
C LEU A 15 -4.75 -7.34 -4.21
N MET A 16 -5.93 -7.64 -4.77
CA MET A 16 -7.19 -7.02 -4.32
C MET A 16 -7.72 -7.60 -3.00
N VAL A 17 -7.45 -8.86 -2.66
CA VAL A 17 -7.97 -9.47 -1.41
C VAL A 17 -7.13 -9.11 -0.18
N ALA A 18 -5.82 -8.82 -0.35
CA ALA A 18 -4.98 -8.31 0.75
C ALA A 18 -5.29 -6.86 1.14
N PHE A 19 -6.03 -6.13 0.30
CA PHE A 19 -6.54 -4.78 0.53
C PHE A 19 -8.06 -4.82 0.73
N GLN A 20 -8.54 -5.56 1.73
CA GLN A 20 -9.85 -5.23 2.29
C GLN A 20 -9.74 -3.77 2.76
N PRO A 21 -10.53 -2.83 2.23
CA PRO A 21 -10.59 -1.52 2.84
C PRO A 21 -11.03 -1.76 4.28
N LEU A 22 -10.20 -1.31 5.24
CA LEU A 22 -10.68 -1.17 6.61
C LEU A 22 -12.03 -0.43 6.52
N PRO A 23 -13.05 -0.87 7.29
CA PRO A 23 -14.33 -0.18 7.29
C PRO A 23 -14.07 1.31 7.41
N VAL A 24 -14.71 2.12 6.57
CA VAL A 24 -14.68 3.57 6.70
C VAL A 24 -15.14 3.89 8.13
N GLY A 25 -14.21 4.29 9.01
CA GLY A 25 -14.44 4.48 10.44
C GLY A 25 -13.80 3.45 11.39
N ALA A 26 -13.04 2.46 10.91
CA ALA A 26 -12.26 1.58 11.77
C ALA A 26 -11.06 2.33 12.35
N VAL A 27 -11.28 2.98 13.49
CA VAL A 27 -10.22 3.52 14.32
C VAL A 27 -9.33 2.33 14.74
N PRO A 28 -8.04 2.30 14.37
CA PRO A 28 -7.12 1.29 14.86
C PRO A 28 -7.18 1.30 16.40
N PRO A 29 -7.25 0.12 17.04
CA PRO A 29 -7.43 0.05 18.48
C PRO A 29 -6.32 0.85 19.17
N LEU A 30 -6.74 1.75 20.05
CA LEU A 30 -5.82 2.52 20.88
C LEU A 30 -4.94 1.54 21.68
N PRO A 31 -3.62 1.80 21.78
CA PRO A 31 -2.79 1.01 22.67
C PRO A 31 -3.33 1.11 24.11
N PRO A 32 -3.16 0.09 24.95
CA PRO A 32 -3.78 0.04 26.28
C PRO A 32 -3.38 1.23 27.17
N GLU A 33 -2.22 1.84 26.90
CA GLU A 33 -1.75 3.08 27.53
C GLU A 33 -2.58 4.33 27.18
N ALA A 34 -3.17 4.38 25.97
CA ALA A 34 -3.97 5.50 25.51
C ALA A 34 -5.43 5.46 25.99
N ALA A 35 -5.88 4.34 26.58
CA ALA A 35 -7.23 4.21 27.15
C ALA A 35 -7.44 5.07 28.41
N THR A 36 -6.36 5.58 29.01
CA THR A 36 -6.41 6.46 30.19
C THR A 36 -6.28 7.95 29.85
N LEU A 37 -6.02 8.26 28.57
CA LEU A 37 -5.90 9.63 28.07
C LEU A 37 -7.28 10.21 27.82
N SER A 38 -7.42 11.52 28.00
CA SER A 38 -8.61 12.25 27.58
C SER A 38 -8.79 12.19 26.05
N GLU A 39 -10.01 12.41 25.55
CA GLU A 39 -10.29 12.40 24.10
C GLU A 39 -9.41 13.41 23.34
N ASP A 40 -9.14 14.57 23.94
CA ASP A 40 -8.27 15.60 23.36
C ASP A 40 -6.81 15.12 23.27
N GLU A 41 -6.31 14.43 24.30
CA GLU A 41 -4.96 13.85 24.30
C GLU A 41 -4.85 12.68 23.33
N GLN A 42 -5.88 11.84 23.22
CA GLN A 42 -5.97 10.79 22.22
C GLN A 42 -5.94 11.40 20.82
N TRP A 43 -6.64 12.52 20.61
CA TRP A 43 -6.63 13.25 19.34
C TRP A 43 -5.25 13.83 19.02
N LEU A 44 -4.56 14.42 20.00
CA LEU A 44 -3.21 14.97 19.81
C LEU A 44 -2.18 13.85 19.54
N LEU A 45 -2.29 12.72 20.21
CA LEU A 45 -1.49 11.53 19.94
C LEU A 45 -1.74 11.01 18.51
N TRP A 46 -2.99 11.03 18.07
CA TRP A 46 -3.37 10.65 16.72
C TRP A 46 -2.80 11.60 15.66
N GLN A 47 -2.94 12.91 15.89
CA GLN A 47 -2.43 13.94 15.00
C GLN A 47 -0.91 13.87 14.91
N SER A 48 -0.19 13.75 16.02
CA SER A 48 1.28 13.62 16.02
C SER A 48 1.80 12.39 15.26
N ARG A 49 1.06 11.28 15.27
CA ARG A 49 1.38 10.10 14.45
C ARG A 49 1.12 10.34 12.95
N ALA A 50 0.02 11.03 12.64
CA ALA A 50 -0.41 11.30 11.27
C ALA A 50 0.31 12.48 10.60
N SER A 51 0.88 13.41 11.38
CA SER A 51 1.48 14.67 10.89
C SER A 51 2.98 14.53 10.60
N HIS A 52 3.34 13.51 9.82
CA HIS A 52 4.54 13.67 8.99
C HIS A 52 4.16 14.61 7.84
N PRO A 53 4.88 15.73 7.63
CA PRO A 53 4.58 16.61 6.51
C PRO A 53 4.61 15.79 5.22
N PRO A 54 3.69 16.04 4.26
CA PRO A 54 3.74 15.37 2.97
C PRO A 54 5.12 15.65 2.37
N VAL A 55 5.96 14.61 2.29
CA VAL A 55 7.26 14.74 1.66
C VAL A 55 6.98 14.98 0.20
N LYS A 56 7.28 16.17 -0.31
CA LYS A 56 7.18 16.45 -1.73
C LYS A 56 8.15 15.49 -2.44
N PRO A 57 7.68 14.52 -3.23
CA PRO A 57 8.61 13.69 -3.96
C PRO A 57 9.21 14.53 -5.08
N ALA A 58 10.42 15.03 -4.85
CA ALA A 58 11.23 15.70 -5.84
C ALA A 58 12.53 14.91 -5.97
N GLY A 59 12.49 13.85 -6.78
CA GLY A 59 13.64 12.97 -6.94
C GLY A 59 13.46 11.95 -8.05
N GLU A 60 14.59 11.36 -8.46
CA GLU A 60 14.63 10.17 -9.29
C GLU A 60 14.12 8.96 -8.48
N TRP A 61 13.51 7.99 -9.18
CA TRP A 61 13.11 6.75 -8.56
C TRP A 61 14.32 5.98 -8.07
N ILE A 62 14.26 5.47 -6.84
CA ILE A 62 15.23 4.50 -6.32
C ILE A 62 14.65 3.10 -6.38
N SER A 63 15.49 2.10 -6.61
CA SER A 63 15.08 0.70 -6.79
C SER A 63 15.74 -0.23 -5.77
N GLN A 64 14.98 -1.23 -5.32
CA GLN A 64 15.47 -2.35 -4.51
C GLN A 64 15.10 -3.67 -5.17
N GLU A 65 16.07 -4.58 -5.25
CA GLU A 65 15.91 -5.87 -5.94
C GLU A 65 15.84 -7.04 -4.95
N LEU A 66 14.90 -7.94 -5.24
CA LEU A 66 14.69 -9.24 -4.62
C LEU A 66 14.63 -10.31 -5.73
N PRO A 67 14.71 -11.60 -5.36
CA PRO A 67 14.68 -12.68 -6.35
C PRO A 67 13.51 -12.60 -7.34
N HIS A 68 12.30 -12.25 -6.88
CA HIS A 68 11.12 -12.22 -7.74
C HIS A 68 10.54 -10.81 -7.96
N PHE A 69 11.10 -9.78 -7.32
CA PHE A 69 10.55 -8.43 -7.34
C PHE A 69 11.64 -7.37 -7.47
N ARG A 70 11.35 -6.29 -8.19
CA ARG A 70 12.09 -5.02 -8.14
C ARG A 70 11.12 -3.92 -7.71
N PHE A 71 11.38 -3.33 -6.55
CA PHE A 71 10.56 -2.26 -5.99
C PHE A 71 11.13 -0.91 -6.35
N PHE A 72 10.31 -0.02 -6.89
CA PHE A 72 10.65 1.38 -7.16
C PHE A 72 9.86 2.28 -6.22
N PHE A 73 10.54 3.25 -5.60
CA PHE A 73 9.91 4.26 -4.73
C PHE A 73 10.68 5.58 -4.81
N LEU A 74 10.06 6.65 -4.33
CA LEU A 74 10.68 7.97 -4.28
C LEU A 74 11.42 8.17 -2.96
N PRO A 75 12.58 8.83 -2.95
CA PRO A 75 13.31 9.11 -1.71
C PRO A 75 12.50 10.04 -0.80
N GLY A 76 12.64 9.83 0.51
CA GLY A 76 11.90 10.49 1.57
C GLY A 76 10.43 10.07 1.68
N SER A 77 9.94 9.15 0.85
CA SER A 77 8.53 8.77 0.85
C SER A 77 8.17 7.78 1.96
N ALA A 78 6.88 7.69 2.30
CA ALA A 78 6.37 6.61 3.13
C ALA A 78 6.70 5.22 2.53
N ALA A 79 6.73 5.12 1.20
CA ALA A 79 7.13 3.89 0.52
C ALA A 79 8.59 3.51 0.78
N GLU A 80 9.52 4.46 0.86
CA GLU A 80 10.91 4.18 1.24
C GLU A 80 11.03 3.62 2.66
N ARG A 81 10.21 4.09 3.59
CA ARG A 81 10.20 3.55 4.95
C ARG A 81 9.62 2.13 4.99
N ASP A 82 8.54 1.89 4.25
CA ASP A 82 7.70 0.70 4.41
C ASP A 82 8.03 -0.42 3.40
N TRP A 83 8.87 -0.18 2.38
CA TRP A 83 9.19 -1.18 1.35
C TRP A 83 9.72 -2.51 1.90
N PRO A 84 10.52 -2.61 2.99
CA PRO A 84 11.04 -3.90 3.44
C PRO A 84 9.91 -4.84 3.89
N LEU A 85 8.88 -4.28 4.55
CA LEU A 85 7.71 -5.04 5.00
C LEU A 85 6.85 -5.48 3.82
N ILE A 86 6.65 -4.58 2.85
CA ILE A 86 5.91 -4.87 1.61
C ILE A 86 6.62 -5.98 0.82
N ALA A 87 7.95 -5.90 0.69
CA ALA A 87 8.75 -6.88 -0.03
C ALA A 87 8.69 -8.26 0.63
N GLN A 88 8.79 -8.32 1.96
CA GLN A 88 8.66 -9.58 2.71
C GLN A 88 7.29 -10.23 2.47
N GLU A 89 6.21 -9.46 2.56
CA GLU A 89 4.85 -9.99 2.36
C GLU A 89 4.61 -10.42 0.90
N ALA A 90 5.16 -9.67 -0.07
CA ALA A 90 5.07 -10.01 -1.48
C ALA A 90 5.76 -11.35 -1.80
N GLU A 91 6.99 -11.55 -1.31
CA GLU A 91 7.73 -12.80 -1.47
C GLU A 91 7.01 -13.98 -0.80
N GLN A 92 6.56 -13.81 0.44
CA GLN A 92 5.81 -14.86 1.14
C GLN A 92 4.51 -15.21 0.42
N SER A 93 3.79 -14.20 -0.09
CA SER A 93 2.59 -14.38 -0.88
C SER A 93 2.85 -15.16 -2.15
N LEU A 94 3.91 -14.79 -2.89
CA LEU A 94 4.32 -15.50 -4.09
C LEU A 94 4.62 -16.97 -3.77
N GLN A 95 5.43 -17.25 -2.75
CA GLN A 95 5.76 -18.63 -2.34
C GLN A 95 4.50 -19.44 -1.99
N ARG A 96 3.51 -18.85 -1.32
CA ARG A 96 2.23 -19.51 -1.03
C ARG A 96 1.48 -19.88 -2.30
N VAL A 97 1.45 -18.99 -3.30
CA VAL A 97 0.79 -19.23 -4.59
C VAL A 97 1.52 -20.30 -5.39
N LEU A 98 2.84 -20.19 -5.53
CA LEU A 98 3.67 -21.15 -6.27
C LEU A 98 3.53 -22.57 -5.71
N LYS A 99 3.58 -22.71 -4.38
CA LYS A 99 3.35 -23.98 -3.71
C LYS A 99 1.96 -24.55 -4.01
N ARG A 100 0.92 -23.72 -4.02
CA ARG A 100 -0.47 -24.16 -4.28
C ARG A 100 -0.67 -24.57 -5.74
N LEU A 101 0.01 -23.92 -6.67
CA LEU A 101 -0.07 -24.20 -8.10
C LEU A 101 0.93 -25.28 -8.56
N ASN A 102 1.81 -25.76 -7.66
CA ASN A 102 2.89 -26.69 -7.96
C ASN A 102 3.74 -26.25 -9.16
N MET A 103 4.17 -24.99 -9.14
CA MET A 103 4.96 -24.37 -10.20
C MET A 103 6.14 -23.59 -9.63
N SER A 104 7.17 -23.37 -10.44
CA SER A 104 8.24 -22.41 -10.16
C SER A 104 8.00 -21.09 -10.91
N TYR A 105 8.69 -20.04 -10.46
CA TYR A 105 8.66 -18.73 -11.08
C TYR A 105 10.05 -18.13 -10.98
N GLU A 106 10.62 -17.77 -12.13
CA GLU A 106 12.02 -17.31 -12.25
C GLU A 106 12.11 -15.90 -12.83
N GLU A 107 10.97 -15.26 -13.09
CA GLU A 107 10.92 -13.90 -13.62
C GLU A 107 10.90 -12.86 -12.48
N GLN A 108 11.29 -11.63 -12.79
CA GLN A 108 11.26 -10.51 -11.84
C GLN A 108 10.09 -9.58 -12.16
N LEU A 109 9.32 -9.19 -11.15
CA LEU A 109 8.21 -8.25 -11.26
C LEU A 109 8.63 -6.85 -10.85
N ASP A 110 8.47 -5.87 -11.74
CA ASP A 110 8.65 -4.47 -11.42
C ASP A 110 7.40 -3.93 -10.67
N VAL A 111 7.60 -3.41 -9.47
CA VAL A 111 6.55 -2.88 -8.58
C VAL A 111 6.85 -1.43 -8.24
N TYR A 112 5.96 -0.52 -8.63
CA TYR A 112 6.09 0.91 -8.35
C TYR A 112 5.24 1.28 -7.13
N LEU A 113 5.90 1.67 -6.03
CA LEU A 113 5.26 2.12 -4.81
C LEU A 113 5.08 3.65 -4.88
N VAL A 114 3.82 4.06 -5.05
CA VAL A 114 3.42 5.48 -5.10
C VAL A 114 2.80 5.89 -3.77
N GLU A 115 3.11 7.09 -3.30
CA GLU A 115 2.38 7.67 -2.18
C GLU A 115 0.93 7.92 -2.60
N ARG A 116 0.01 7.31 -1.87
CA ARG A 116 -1.41 7.50 -2.11
C ARG A 116 -1.82 8.84 -1.51
N VAL A 117 -1.92 9.88 -2.36
CA VAL A 117 -2.57 11.12 -1.97
C VAL A 117 -4.07 10.83 -1.91
N PHE A 118 -4.59 10.64 -0.69
CA PHE A 118 -6.02 10.50 -0.48
C PHE A 118 -6.72 11.84 -0.73
N TRP A 119 -7.19 12.06 -1.95
CA TRP A 119 -8.35 12.92 -2.17
C TRP A 119 -9.59 12.02 -2.17
N GLN A 120 -10.14 11.73 -0.99
CA GLN A 120 -11.53 11.31 -0.90
C GLN A 120 -12.42 12.54 -1.10
N GLY A 121 -12.49 13.00 -2.35
CA GLY A 121 -13.47 13.96 -2.80
C GLY A 121 -13.88 13.51 -4.18
N GLY A 122 -14.94 12.69 -4.27
CA GLY A 122 -15.61 12.50 -5.54
C GLY A 122 -16.01 13.88 -6.04
N ALA A 123 -15.30 14.43 -7.03
CA ALA A 123 -15.76 15.61 -7.72
C ALA A 123 -17.07 15.23 -8.40
N ALA A 124 -18.19 15.63 -7.80
CA ALA A 124 -19.47 15.61 -8.46
C ALA A 124 -19.41 16.66 -9.58
N TYR A 125 -19.03 16.24 -10.78
CA TYR A 125 -19.21 17.06 -11.97
C TYR A 125 -20.69 17.07 -12.32
N GLY A 126 -21.45 17.91 -11.63
CA GLY A 126 -22.85 18.19 -11.90
C GLY A 126 -23.08 19.69 -11.90
N GLY A 127 -23.08 20.29 -13.09
CA GLY A 127 -23.68 21.61 -13.32
C GLY A 127 -22.98 22.80 -12.66
N GLY A 128 -21.72 23.03 -13.02
CA GLY A 128 -21.12 24.36 -13.14
C GLY A 128 -21.38 25.36 -12.01
N GLU A 129 -20.87 25.10 -10.81
CA GLU A 129 -20.36 26.14 -9.92
C GLU A 129 -19.50 25.45 -8.84
N VAL A 130 -18.22 25.83 -8.79
CA VAL A 130 -17.29 25.40 -7.74
C VAL A 130 -17.53 26.32 -6.56
N LEU A 131 -18.18 25.82 -5.51
CA LEU A 131 -18.23 26.47 -4.20
C LEU A 131 -17.12 25.88 -3.33
N ILE A 132 -16.13 26.72 -3.03
CA ILE A 132 -15.14 26.50 -1.96
C ILE A 132 -15.76 27.02 -0.66
#